data_AF-A0A5J6V4L7-F1
#
_entry.id   AF-A0A5J6V4L7-F1
#
_cell.length_a   1.000
_cell.length_b   1.000
_cell.length_c   1.000
_cell.angle_alpha   90.00
_cell.angle_beta   90.00
_cell.angle_gamma   90.00
#
_symmetry.space_group_name_H-M   'P 1'
#
loop_
_entity.id
_entity.type
_entity.pdbx_description
1 polymer ?
#
loop_
_entity_poly.entity_id
_entity_poly.type
_entity_poly.pdbx_seq_one_letter_code
_entity_poly.pdbx_strand_id
1 'polypeptide(L)'
;MPTVDVAATRQAASDLTEAAENIHHARPAVAVASISDQVPDAVSRSVLGGLQAALQLRLQDLSGEIDTMSTAMSTLADNVEKAMDG
;
A
#
# COMPACT_ATOMS: atom_id res chain seq x y z
N MET A 1 9.82 -31.52 5.10
CA MET A 1 9.64 -30.16 5.66
C MET A 1 9.44 -29.21 4.49
N PRO A 2 8.53 -28.22 4.58
CA PRO A 2 8.44 -27.19 3.55
C PRO A 2 9.77 -26.41 3.51
N THR A 3 10.36 -26.28 2.31
CA THR A 3 11.55 -25.45 2.08
C THR A 3 11.09 -24.06 1.71
N VAL A 4 11.48 -23.06 2.52
CA VAL A 4 11.24 -21.65 2.20
C VAL A 4 12.30 -21.20 1.19
N ASP A 5 11.85 -20.67 0.06
CA ASP A 5 12.74 -20.06 -0.92
C ASP A 5 13.06 -18.63 -0.47
N VAL A 6 14.28 -18.43 0.05
CA VAL A 6 14.76 -17.15 0.58
C VAL A 6 14.81 -16.08 -0.52
N ALA A 7 15.21 -16.44 -1.75
CA ALA A 7 15.30 -15.50 -2.85
C ALA A 7 13.91 -15.02 -3.29
N ALA A 8 12.97 -15.95 -3.44
CA ALA A 8 11.58 -15.61 -3.75
C ALA A 8 10.93 -14.77 -2.65
N THR A 9 11.25 -15.04 -1.37
CA THR A 9 10.73 -14.30 -0.21
C THR A 9 11.26 -12.86 -0.19
N ARG A 10 12.56 -12.66 -0.48
CA ARG A 10 13.14 -11.30 -0.60
C ARG A 10 12.57 -10.54 -1.78
N GLN A 11 12.37 -11.20 -2.93
CA GLN A 11 11.75 -10.58 -4.09
C GLN A 11 10.34 -10.10 -3.77
N ALA A 12 9.52 -10.96 -3.13
CA ALA A 12 8.17 -10.59 -2.72
C ALA A 12 8.15 -9.40 -1.75
N ALA A 13 9.10 -9.30 -0.82
CA ALA A 13 9.23 -8.13 0.07
C ALA A 13 9.55 -6.86 -0.74
N SER A 14 10.46 -6.93 -1.71
CA SER A 14 10.80 -5.81 -2.60
C SER A 14 9.59 -5.36 -3.42
N ASP A 15 8.84 -6.30 -4.00
CA ASP A 15 7.65 -6.01 -4.81
C ASP A 15 6.56 -5.34 -3.96
N LEU A 16 6.40 -5.75 -2.70
CA LEU A 16 5.47 -5.13 -1.76
C LEU A 16 5.89 -3.70 -1.42
N THR A 17 7.18 -3.44 -1.20
CA THR A 17 7.68 -2.07 -0.96
C THR A 17 7.42 -1.17 -2.16
N GLU A 18 7.68 -1.63 -3.38
CA GLU A 18 7.36 -0.87 -4.60
C GLU A 18 5.86 -0.60 -4.73
N ALA A 19 5.02 -1.59 -4.37
CA ALA A 19 3.57 -1.41 -4.37
C ALA A 19 3.11 -0.35 -3.36
N ALA A 20 3.67 -0.34 -2.14
CA ALA A 20 3.37 0.66 -1.11
C ALA A 20 3.77 2.07 -1.57
N GLU A 21 4.95 2.25 -2.17
CA GLU A 21 5.38 3.53 -2.75
C GLU A 21 4.43 4.00 -3.86
N ASN A 22 4.03 3.10 -4.75
CA ASN A 22 3.09 3.42 -5.82
C ASN A 22 1.72 3.85 -5.28
N ILE A 23 1.23 3.22 -4.21
CA ILE A 23 0.00 3.62 -3.52
C ILE A 23 0.16 4.99 -2.86
N HIS A 24 1.31 5.24 -2.22
CA HIS A 24 1.62 6.52 -1.58
C HIS A 24 1.74 7.67 -2.60
N HIS A 25 2.13 7.36 -3.84
CA HIS A 25 2.21 8.30 -4.95
C HIS A 25 0.93 8.40 -5.77
N ALA A 26 0.03 7.44 -5.68
CA ALA A 26 -1.30 7.54 -6.27
C ALA A 26 -2.01 8.77 -5.67
N ARG A 27 -2.40 9.72 -6.53
CA ARG A 27 -3.11 10.94 -6.12
C ARG A 27 -4.61 10.84 -6.44
N PRO A 28 -5.45 10.25 -5.57
CA PRO A 28 -6.91 10.33 -5.68
C PRO A 28 -7.42 11.77 -5.78
N ALA A 29 -6.68 12.70 -5.17
CA ALA A 29 -7.04 14.10 -5.06
C ALA A 29 -7.23 14.80 -6.43
N VAL A 30 -6.51 14.38 -7.47
CA VAL A 30 -6.57 15.05 -8.79
C VAL A 30 -7.89 14.71 -9.51
N ALA A 31 -8.36 13.48 -9.41
CA ALA A 31 -9.61 13.06 -10.06
C ALA A 31 -10.84 13.69 -9.37
N VAL A 32 -10.89 13.70 -8.04
CA VAL A 32 -12.06 14.21 -7.30
C VAL A 32 -12.16 15.73 -7.34
N ALA A 33 -11.03 16.45 -7.34
CA ALA A 33 -11.02 17.91 -7.51
C ALA A 33 -11.63 18.32 -8.86
N SER A 34 -11.26 17.62 -9.95
CA SER A 34 -11.78 17.93 -11.29
C SER A 34 -13.29 17.68 -11.43
N ILE A 35 -13.84 16.72 -10.69
CA ILE A 35 -15.26 16.41 -10.67
C ILE A 35 -16.00 17.41 -9.76
N SER A 36 -15.42 17.78 -8.62
CA SER A 36 -16.02 18.72 -7.67
C SER A 36 -16.22 20.12 -8.26
N ASP A 37 -15.29 20.58 -9.12
CA ASP A 37 -15.43 21.85 -9.84
C ASP A 37 -16.53 21.83 -10.92
N GLN A 38 -16.88 20.65 -11.43
CA GLN A 38 -17.95 20.48 -12.43
C GLN A 38 -19.33 20.31 -11.80
N VAL A 39 -19.42 20.16 -10.47
CA VAL A 39 -20.71 20.01 -9.78
C VAL A 39 -21.15 21.32 -9.14
N PRO A 40 -22.25 21.93 -9.62
CA PRO A 40 -22.71 23.24 -9.15
C PRO A 40 -23.29 23.19 -7.73
N ASP A 41 -23.77 22.03 -7.26
CA ASP A 41 -24.46 21.91 -5.99
C ASP A 41 -23.55 21.62 -4.80
N ALA A 42 -23.80 22.32 -3.68
CA ALA A 42 -22.99 22.24 -2.47
C ALA A 42 -23.07 20.88 -1.76
N VAL A 43 -24.20 20.17 -1.88
CA VAL A 43 -24.37 18.83 -1.28
C VAL A 43 -23.46 17.84 -1.98
N SER A 44 -23.42 17.89 -3.32
CA SER A 44 -22.57 17.00 -4.09
C SER A 44 -21.07 17.25 -3.84
N ARG A 45 -20.63 18.51 -3.68
CA ARG A 45 -19.24 18.79 -3.29
C ARG A 45 -18.89 18.25 -1.90
N SER A 46 -19.81 18.36 -0.94
CA SER A 46 -19.61 17.82 0.41
C SER A 46 -19.48 16.29 0.39
N VAL A 47 -20.36 15.60 -0.35
CA VAL A 47 -20.30 14.15 -0.53
C VAL A 47 -19.00 13.72 -1.24
N LEU A 48 -18.61 14.42 -2.31
CA LEU A 48 -17.35 14.14 -3.03
C LEU A 48 -16.12 14.38 -2.15
N GLY A 49 -16.10 15.44 -1.35
CA GLY A 49 -15.03 15.71 -0.38
C GLY A 49 -14.93 14.62 0.69
N GLY A 50 -16.07 14.14 1.21
CA GLY A 50 -16.11 13.01 2.14
C GLY A 50 -15.60 11.71 1.53
N LEU A 51 -16.00 11.41 0.29
CA LEU A 51 -15.49 10.27 -0.48
C LEU A 51 -13.98 10.37 -0.71
N GLN A 52 -13.47 11.55 -1.06
CA GLN A 52 -12.03 11.79 -1.24
C GLN A 52 -11.26 11.52 0.05
N ALA A 53 -11.73 12.05 1.18
CA ALA A 53 -11.08 11.83 2.47
C ALA A 53 -11.11 10.35 2.88
N ALA A 54 -12.23 9.66 2.66
CA ALA A 54 -12.35 8.22 2.94
C ALA A 54 -11.41 7.38 2.05
N LEU A 55 -11.28 7.73 0.77
CA LEU A 55 -10.34 7.10 -0.16
C LEU A 55 -8.89 7.31 0.25
N GLN A 56 -8.53 8.54 0.66
CA GLN A 56 -7.19 8.83 1.14
C GLN A 56 -6.85 8.01 2.40
N LEU A 57 -7.77 7.94 3.36
CA LEU A 57 -7.57 7.16 4.58
C LEU A 57 -7.39 5.66 4.25
N ARG A 58 -8.25 5.11 3.38
CA ARG A 58 -8.17 3.71 2.93
C ARG A 58 -6.84 3.38 2.25
N LEU A 59 -6.33 4.28 1.42
CA LEU A 59 -5.04 4.08 0.74
C LEU A 59 -3.87 4.18 1.72
N GLN A 60 -3.98 5.05 2.73
CA GLN A 60 -2.98 5.17 3.78
C GLN A 60 -2.93 3.90 4.65
N ASP A 61 -4.09 3.36 5.03
CA ASP A 61 -4.21 2.10 5.75
C ASP A 61 -3.63 0.93 4.93
N LEU A 62 -3.98 0.84 3.64
CA LEU A 62 -3.48 -0.18 2.72
C LEU A 62 -1.96 -0.12 2.57
N SER A 63 -1.39 1.08 2.42
CA SER A 63 0.06 1.27 2.35
C SER A 63 0.75 0.76 3.61
N GLY A 64 0.21 1.07 4.80
CA GLY A 64 0.79 0.62 6.06
C GLY A 64 0.72 -0.90 6.26
N GLU A 65 -0.35 -1.54 5.79
CA GLU A 65 -0.49 -2.99 5.82
C GLU A 65 0.53 -3.68 4.90
N ILE A 66 0.73 -3.14 3.69
CA ILE A 66 1.73 -3.64 2.73
C ILE A 66 3.16 -3.48 3.27
N ASP A 67 3.50 -2.34 3.88
CA ASP A 67 4.81 -2.13 4.53
C ASP A 67 5.06 -3.14 5.66
N THR A 68 4.02 -3.42 6.45
CA THR A 68 4.08 -4.42 7.52
C THR A 68 4.35 -5.81 6.96
N MET A 69 3.67 -6.18 5.86
CA MET A 69 3.89 -7.45 5.18
C MET A 69 5.31 -7.55 4.59
N SER A 70 5.79 -6.51 3.93
CA SER A 70 7.16 -6.45 3.40
C SER A 70 8.21 -6.69 4.50
N THR A 71 8.05 -5.99 5.63
CA THR A 71 8.94 -6.13 6.80
C THR A 71 8.92 -7.56 7.35
N ALA A 72 7.73 -8.16 7.45
CA ALA A 72 7.59 -9.54 7.93
C ALA A 72 8.24 -10.55 6.97
N MET A 73 8.11 -10.36 5.66
CA MET A 73 8.75 -11.23 4.66
C MET A 73 10.27 -11.10 4.68
N SER A 74 10.81 -9.88 4.79
CA SER A 74 12.25 -9.68 4.94
C SER A 74 12.78 -10.35 6.22
N THR A 75 12.06 -10.20 7.34
CA THR A 75 12.43 -10.83 8.61
C THR A 75 12.40 -12.36 8.51
N LEU A 76 11.41 -12.91 7.81
CA LEU A 76 11.33 -14.35 7.56
C LEU A 76 12.53 -14.84 6.75
N ALA A 77 12.88 -14.13 5.67
CA ALA A 77 14.04 -14.45 4.85
C ALA A 77 15.34 -14.48 5.68
N ASP A 78 15.57 -13.44 6.49
CA ASP A 78 16.76 -13.33 7.34
C ASP A 78 16.84 -14.45 8.40
N ASN A 79 15.71 -14.86 8.96
CA ASN A 79 15.66 -15.95 9.94
C ASN A 79 15.91 -17.32 9.31
N VAL A 80 15.39 -17.56 8.10
CA VAL A 80 15.65 -18.80 7.37
C VAL A 80 17.11 -18.90 6.97
N GLU A 81 17.70 -17.82 6.47
CA GLU A 81 19.12 -17.78 6.10
C GLU A 81 20.03 -18.10 7.31
N LYS A 82 19.78 -17.45 8.46
CA LYS A 82 20.50 -17.76 9.71
C LYS A 82 20.36 -19.21 10.17
N ALA A 83 19.20 -19.83 9.95
CA ALA A 83 18.97 -21.22 10.31
C ALA A 83 19.62 -22.22 9.34
N MET A 84 19.98 -21.79 8.13
CA MET A 84 20.72 -22.59 7.15
C MET A 84 22.24 -22.51 7.37
N ASP A 85 22.73 -21.39 7.90
CA ASP A 85 24.16 -21.15 8.15
C ASP A 85 24.67 -21.68 9.50
N GLY A 86 23.77 -22.05 10.42
CA GLY A 86 24.08 -22.56 11.77
C GLY A 86 23.89 -24.06 11.91
#